data_AF-A0A2E7QFM1-F1
#
_entry.id   AF-A0A2E7QFM1-F1
#
_cell.length_a   1.000
_cell.length_b   1.000
_cell.length_c   1.000
_cell.angle_alpha   90.00
_cell.angle_beta   90.00
_cell.angle_gamma   90.00
#
_symmetry.space_group_name_H-M   'P 1'
#
loop_
_entity.id
_entity.type
_entity.pdbx_description
1 polymer ?
#
loop_
_entity_poly.entity_id
_entity_poly.type
_entity_poly.pdbx_seq_one_letter_code
_entity_poly.pdbx_strand_id
1 'polypeptide(L)' 'MGRRSLEMRNAAASQQLALLRKDGLMETKRDGQTVYYSVTRSDVRKLIEFLYLKFCELIK' A
#
# COMPACT_ATOMS: atom_id res chain seq x y z
N MET A 1 -15.85 -9.82 -7.43
CA MET A 1 -15.01 -8.61 -7.25
C MET A 1 -13.56 -9.06 -7.10
N GLY A 2 -12.74 -8.79 -8.12
CA GLY A 2 -11.39 -9.36 -8.23
C GLY A 2 -10.41 -8.80 -7.21
N ARG A 3 -9.80 -9.67 -6.41
CA ARG A 3 -8.59 -9.35 -5.65
C ARG A 3 -7.45 -9.19 -6.65
N ARG A 4 -7.15 -7.96 -7.07
CA ARG A 4 -5.99 -7.66 -7.90
C ARG A 4 -4.76 -7.76 -6.99
N SER A 5 -4.15 -8.94 -6.93
CA SER A 5 -2.87 -9.14 -6.26
C SER A 5 -1.78 -8.46 -7.09
N LEU A 6 -0.89 -7.73 -6.44
CA LEU A 6 0.38 -7.33 -7.05
C LEU A 6 1.06 -8.61 -7.57
N GLU A 7 1.62 -8.58 -8.78
CA GLU A 7 2.43 -9.69 -9.33
C GLU A 7 3.80 -9.73 -8.63
N MET A 8 3.76 -9.82 -7.30
CA MET A 8 4.91 -9.83 -6.42
C MET A 8 4.77 -11.01 -5.47
N ARG A 9 5.88 -11.68 -5.19
CA ARG A 9 5.91 -12.79 -4.24
C ARG A 9 5.38 -12.31 -2.89
N ASN A 10 4.39 -13.01 -2.33
CA ASN A 10 3.74 -12.67 -1.05
C ASN A 10 4.75 -12.41 0.09
N ALA A 11 5.88 -13.12 0.12
CA ALA A 11 6.95 -12.92 1.10
C ALA A 11 7.62 -11.54 0.96
N ALA A 12 7.93 -11.11 -0.27
CA ALA A 12 8.54 -9.81 -0.53
C ALA A 12 7.60 -8.65 -0.17
N ALA A 13 6.31 -8.79 -0.51
CA ALA A 13 5.28 -7.82 -0.12
C ALA A 13 5.14 -7.69 1.40
N SER A 14 5.11 -8.83 2.11
CA SER A 14 5.05 -8.83 3.58
C SER A 14 6.27 -8.14 4.20
N GLN A 15 7.46 -8.39 3.65
CA GLN A 15 8.70 -7.75 4.11
C GLN A 15 8.68 -6.23 3.90
N GLN A 16 8.27 -5.77 2.71
CA GLN A 16 8.15 -4.32 2.43
C GLN A 16 7.14 -3.64 3.35
N LEU A 17 5.98 -4.26 3.59
CA LEU A 17 4.99 -3.75 4.53
C LEU A 17 5.53 -3.71 5.97
N ALA A 18 6.37 -4.66 6.38
CA ALA A 18 7.00 -4.64 7.68
C ALA A 18 7.98 -3.46 7.85
N LEU A 19 8.75 -3.12 6.81
CA LEU A 19 9.64 -1.97 6.81
C LEU A 19 8.85 -0.65 6.90
N LEU A 20 7.81 -0.50 6.08
CA LEU A 20 6.98 0.72 6.08
C LEU A 20 6.27 0.97 7.41
N ARG A 21 5.88 -0.10 8.14
CA ARG A 21 5.38 0.01 9.51
C ARG A 21 6.45 0.44 10.50
N LYS A 22 7.65 -0.16 10.40
CA LYS A 22 8.79 0.19 11.25
C LYS A 22 9.15 1.68 11.13
N ASP A 23 9.00 2.23 9.93
CA ASP A 23 9.28 3.63 9.62
C ASP A 23 8.09 4.58 9.93
N GLY A 24 6.99 4.06 10.49
CA GLY A 24 5.82 4.87 10.88
C GLY A 24 5.02 5.44 9.70
N LEU A 25 5.17 4.88 8.50
CA LEU A 25 4.49 5.35 7.29
C LEU A 25 3.11 4.72 7.08
N MET A 26 2.82 3.64 7.80
CA MET A 26 1.58 2.87 7.67
C MET A 26 1.00 2.45 9.01
N GLU A 27 -0.32 2.39 9.05
CA GLU A 27 -1.12 1.79 10.10
C GLU A 27 -1.59 0.41 9.70
N THR A 28 -1.87 -0.42 10.71
CA THR A 28 -2.46 -1.74 10.51
C THR A 28 -3.69 -1.95 11.35
N LYS A 29 -4.72 -2.50 10.73
CA LYS A 29 -5.92 -2.97 11.40
C LYS A 29 -6.12 -4.45 11.10
N ARG A 30 -6.27 -5.27 12.14
CA ARG A 30 -6.61 -6.69 11.98
C ARG A 30 -8.09 -6.89 12.20
N ASP A 31 -8.73 -7.60 11.28
CA ASP A 31 -10.13 -8.00 11.34
C ASP A 31 -10.24 -9.51 11.08
N GLY A 32 -10.37 -10.29 12.16
CA GLY A 32 -10.27 -11.74 12.13
C GLY A 32 -8.94 -12.23 11.54
N GLN A 33 -9.03 -12.93 10.40
CA GLN A 33 -7.87 -13.44 9.66
C GLN A 33 -7.29 -12.43 8.65
N THR A 34 -7.96 -11.30 8.43
CA THR A 34 -7.53 -10.29 7.44
C THR A 34 -6.75 -9.16 8.11
N VAL A 35 -5.66 -8.73 7.50
CA VAL A 35 -4.88 -7.56 7.94
C VAL A 35 -4.99 -6.47 6.89
N TYR A 36 -5.53 -5.33 7.29
CA TYR A 36 -5.63 -4.12 6.50
C TYR A 36 -4.47 -3.19 6.80
N TYR A 37 -3.99 -2.51 5.76
CA TYR A 37 -2.90 -1.54 5.81
C TYR A 37 -3.39 -0.21 5.27
N SER A 38 -3.02 0.89 5.92
CA SER A 38 -3.39 2.24 5.50
C SER A 38 -2.19 3.19 5.62
N VAL A 39 -2.01 4.07 4.64
CA VAL A 39 -1.02 5.16 4.73
C VAL A 39 -1.57 6.24 5.67
N THR A 40 -0.82 6.54 6.73
CA THR A 40 -1.19 7.49 7.79
C THR A 40 -0.71 8.89 7.52
N ARG A 41 0.46 8.99 6.89
CA ARG A 41 1.13 10.24 6.58
C ARG A 41 0.49 10.93 5.38
N SER A 42 0.00 12.14 5.62
CA SER A 42 -0.70 12.95 4.61
C SER A 42 0.21 13.39 3.47
N ASP A 43 1.50 13.62 3.73
CA ASP A 43 2.51 13.95 2.73
C ASP A 43 2.81 12.75 1.80
N VAL A 44 2.95 11.56 2.36
CA VAL A 44 3.11 10.32 1.58
C VAL A 44 1.87 10.05 0.74
N ARG A 45 0.67 10.27 1.28
CA ARG A 45 -0.59 10.14 0.53
C ARG A 45 -0.62 11.07 -0.69
N LYS A 46 -0.31 12.36 -0.52
CA LYS A 46 -0.25 13.34 -1.62
C LYS A 46 0.75 12.94 -2.70
N LEU A 47 1.91 12.41 -2.30
CA LEU A 47 2.91 11.91 -3.24
C LEU A 47 2.37 10.73 -4.06
N ILE A 48 1.76 9.73 -3.41
CA ILE A 48 1.18 8.57 -4.10
C ILE A 48 0.05 9.00 -5.03
N GLU A 49 -0.82 9.91 -4.58
CA GLU A 49 -1.88 10.49 -5.41
C GLU A 49 -1.29 11.18 -6.64
N PHE A 50 -0.26 12.01 -6.47
CA PHE A 50 0.42 12.66 -7.59
C PHE A 50 1.02 11.65 -8.59
N LEU A 51 1.70 10.62 -8.08
CA LEU A 51 2.26 9.55 -8.93
C LEU A 51 1.15 8.80 -9.67
N TYR A 52 0.05 8.50 -9.00
CA TYR A 52 -1.10 7.83 -9.62
C TYR A 52 -1.71 8.69 -10.74
N LEU A 53 -1.94 9.97 -10.49
CA LEU A 53 -2.42 10.92 -11.50
C LEU A 53 -1.46 11.02 -12.71
N LYS A 54 -0.14 10.97 -12.46
CA LYS A 54 0.84 11.11 -13.55
C LYS A 54 1.10 9.85 -14.34
N PHE A 55 1.09 8.69 -13.71
CA PHE A 55 1.52 7.44 -14.35
C PHE A 55 0.38 6.45 -14.62
N CYS A 56 -0.72 6.52 -13.86
CA CYS A 56 -1.84 5.60 -14.02
C CYS A 56 -3.03 6.21 -14.77
N GLU A 57 -3.34 7.50 -14.60
CA GLU A 57 -4.43 8.13 -15.37
C GLU A 57 -4.10 8.27 -16.87
N LEU A 58 -2.82 8.29 -17.25
CA LEU A 58 -2.40 8.29 -18.65
C LEU A 58 -2.53 6.93 -19.34
N ILE A 59 -2.78 5.84 -18.59
CA ILE A 59 -2.93 4.49 -19.12
C ILE A 59 -4.42 4.12 -19.02
N LYS A 60 -5.22 4.60 -19.98
CA LYS A 60 -6.55 4.08 -20.28
C LYS A 60 -6.48 3.15 -21.48
#